data_AF-A0A5C4XRS2-F1
#
_entry.id   AF-A0A5C4XRS2-F1
#
_cell.length_a   1.000
_cell.length_b   1.000
_cell.length_c   1.000
_cell.angle_alpha   90.00
_cell.angle_beta   90.00
_cell.angle_gamma   90.00
#
_symmetry.space_group_name_H-M   'P 1'
#
loop_
_entity.id
_entity.type
_entity.pdbx_description
1 polymer ?
#
loop_
_entity_poly.entity_id
_entity_poly.type
_entity_poly.pdbx_seq_one_letter_code
_entity_poly.pdbx_strand_id
1 'polypeptide(L)'
;MAMTLGDLIDLYRPCLLDGTVGVQRSWEDTVKYTLKIFPRDTPLRAFDLDRLAAEMGASGMNPAFVNGYVDRWRRLIDQADELMASHKADFKD
;
A
#
# COMPACT_ATOMS: atom_id res chain seq x y z
N MET A 1 -5.09 -12.19 13.50
CA MET A 1 -3.75 -11.58 13.36
C MET A 1 -3.91 -10.21 12.73
N ALA A 2 -3.09 -9.23 13.08
CA ALA A 2 -3.15 -7.92 12.42
C ALA A 2 -2.56 -8.05 11.00
N MET A 3 -3.20 -7.44 10.01
CA MET A 3 -2.75 -7.44 8.62
C MET A 3 -1.36 -6.77 8.51
N THR A 4 -0.46 -7.36 7.73
CA THR A 4 0.85 -6.78 7.42
C THR A 4 0.85 -6.08 6.06
N LEU A 5 1.88 -5.27 5.81
CA LEU A 5 2.12 -4.67 4.50
C LEU A 5 2.26 -5.74 3.40
N GLY A 6 2.94 -6.85 3.71
CA GLY A 6 3.08 -7.99 2.81
C GLY A 6 1.74 -8.62 2.45
N ASP A 7 0.86 -8.82 3.43
CA ASP A 7 -0.49 -9.36 3.20
C ASP A 7 -1.31 -8.44 2.30
N LEU A 8 -1.22 -7.11 2.50
CA LEU A 8 -1.93 -6.13 1.67
C LEU A 8 -1.43 -6.13 0.23
N ILE A 9 -0.12 -6.22 0.03
CA ILE A 9 0.49 -6.33 -1.30
C ILE A 9 -0.01 -7.59 -2.01
N ASP A 10 0.02 -8.74 -1.33
CA ASP A 10 -0.34 -10.01 -1.93
C ASP A 10 -1.84 -10.09 -2.23
N LEU A 11 -2.69 -9.47 -1.40
CA LEU A 11 -4.12 -9.34 -1.63
C LEU A 11 -4.43 -8.47 -2.87
N TYR A 12 -3.69 -7.37 -3.05
CA TYR A 12 -3.98 -6.41 -4.10
C TYR A 12 -3.33 -6.74 -5.45
N ARG A 13 -2.18 -7.42 -5.44
CA ARG A 13 -1.41 -7.74 -6.67
C ARG A 13 -2.24 -8.45 -7.75
N PRO A 14 -3.17 -9.39 -7.45
CA PRO A 14 -4.07 -9.95 -8.46
C PRO A 14 -4.93 -8.91 -9.18
N CYS A 15 -5.42 -7.88 -8.48
CA CYS A 15 -6.24 -6.81 -9.07
C CYS A 15 -5.47 -5.94 -10.07
N LEU A 16 -4.14 -5.94 -10.00
CA LEU A 16 -3.30 -5.21 -10.95
C LEU A 16 -3.27 -5.88 -12.33
N LEU A 17 -3.55 -7.18 -12.42
CA LEU A 17 -3.54 -7.93 -13.67
C LEU A 17 -4.61 -7.44 -14.65
N ASP A 18 -5.70 -6.88 -14.14
CA ASP A 18 -6.77 -6.28 -14.94
C ASP A 18 -6.40 -4.89 -15.50
N GLY A 19 -5.31 -4.29 -15.00
CA GLY A 19 -4.78 -3.02 -15.46
C GLY A 19 -3.84 -3.14 -16.66
N THR A 20 -3.47 -1.99 -17.25
CA THR A 20 -2.46 -1.97 -18.31
C THR A 20 -1.07 -2.37 -17.77
N VAL A 21 -0.21 -2.88 -18.65
CA VAL A 21 1.19 -3.23 -18.30
C VAL A 21 1.95 -2.05 -17.66
N GLY A 22 1.65 -0.82 -18.08
CA GLY A 22 2.23 0.40 -17.49
C GLY A 22 1.81 0.61 -16.04
N VAL A 23 0.53 0.37 -15.73
CA VAL A 23 0.01 0.45 -14.35
C VAL A 23 0.65 -0.63 -13.48
N GLN A 24 0.75 -1.86 -13.98
CA GLN A 24 1.40 -2.96 -13.27
C GLN A 24 2.85 -2.64 -12.91
N ARG A 25 3.64 -2.17 -13.88
CA ARG A 25 5.05 -1.80 -13.65
C ARG A 25 5.19 -0.66 -12.64
N SER A 26 4.38 0.39 -12.79
CA SER A 26 4.38 1.53 -11.85
C SER A 26 4.09 1.08 -10.41
N TRP A 27 3.14 0.16 -10.24
CA TRP A 27 2.83 -0.40 -8.93
C TRP A 27 3.96 -1.29 -8.39
N GLU A 28 4.54 -2.16 -9.20
CA GLU A 28 5.68 -2.97 -8.75
C GLU A 28 6.88 -2.12 -8.35
N ASP A 29 7.14 -1.01 -9.04
CA ASP A 29 8.19 -0.06 -8.64
C ASP A 29 7.85 0.62 -7.31
N THR A 30 6.58 1.00 -7.11
CA THR A 30 6.08 1.55 -5.84
C THR A 30 6.26 0.55 -4.69
N VAL A 31 5.89 -0.71 -4.91
CA VAL A 31 6.03 -1.81 -3.94
C VAL A 31 7.49 -2.06 -3.61
N LYS A 32 8.36 -2.20 -4.62
CA LYS A 32 9.80 -2.38 -4.42
C LYS A 32 10.42 -1.26 -3.61
N TYR A 33 10.04 -0.01 -3.90
CA TYR A 33 10.56 1.13 -3.15
C TYR A 33 10.10 1.09 -1.69
N THR A 34 8.80 0.90 -1.48
CA THR A 34 8.20 0.80 -0.15
C THR A 34 8.89 -0.29 0.69
N LEU A 35 9.14 -1.46 0.09
CA LEU A 35 9.76 -2.60 0.77
C LEU A 35 11.25 -2.41 1.10
N LYS A 36 11.93 -1.41 0.53
CA LYS A 36 13.28 -1.02 0.96
C LYS A 36 13.28 -0.29 2.30
N ILE A 37 12.18 0.38 2.63
CA ILE A 37 12.03 1.22 3.83
C ILE A 37 11.26 0.47 4.91
N PHE A 38 10.20 -0.23 4.51
CA PHE A 38 9.29 -0.97 5.37
C PHE A 38 9.36 -2.46 5.03
N PRO A 39 9.89 -3.30 5.95
CA PRO A 39 9.86 -4.75 5.78
C PRO A 39 8.44 -5.29 5.52
N ARG A 40 8.32 -6.43 4.82
CA ARG A 40 7.02 -7.03 4.48
C ARG A 40 6.16 -7.34 5.73
N ASP A 41 6.78 -7.71 6.83
CA ASP A 41 6.14 -8.01 8.11
C ASP A 41 5.73 -6.77 8.91
N THR A 42 5.95 -5.56 8.37
CA THR A 42 5.46 -4.31 8.97
C THR A 42 3.95 -4.41 9.19
N PRO A 43 3.45 -4.32 10.43
CA PRO A 43 2.01 -4.27 10.68
C PRO A 43 1.40 -3.07 9.96
N LEU A 44 0.23 -3.21 9.33
CA LEU A 44 -0.33 -2.14 8.50
C LEU A 44 -0.57 -0.85 9.30
N ARG A 45 -0.98 -0.97 10.57
CA ARG A 45 -1.10 0.15 11.52
C ARG A 45 0.21 0.91 11.80
N ALA A 46 1.36 0.32 11.48
CA ALA A 46 2.69 0.89 11.66
C ALA A 46 3.31 1.34 10.32
N PHE A 47 2.59 1.16 9.21
CA PHE A 47 3.01 1.64 7.90
C PHE A 47 2.72 3.15 7.80
N ASP A 48 3.74 3.94 8.09
CA ASP A 48 3.67 5.41 8.12
C ASP A 48 3.90 6.00 6.72
N LEU A 49 2.83 6.53 6.14
CA LEU A 49 2.84 7.15 4.81
C LEU A 49 3.61 8.47 4.76
N ASP A 50 3.68 9.22 5.87
CA ASP A 50 4.42 10.47 5.93
C ASP A 50 5.93 10.20 5.94
N ARG A 51 6.35 9.17 6.68
CA ARG A 51 7.73 8.66 6.61
C ARG A 51 8.07 8.17 5.21
N LEU A 52 7.19 7.40 4.57
CA LEU A 52 7.39 6.95 3.19
C LEU A 52 7.58 8.13 2.23
N ALA A 53 6.76 9.18 2.36
CA ALA A 53 6.85 10.40 1.57
C ALA A 53 8.19 11.13 1.78
N ALA A 54 8.62 11.25 3.05
CA ALA A 54 9.87 11.91 3.41
C ALA A 54 11.09 11.19 2.82
N GLU A 55 11.13 9.85 2.89
CA GLU A 55 12.22 9.04 2.32
C GLU A 55 12.26 9.14 0.79
N MET A 56 11.08 9.09 0.12
CA MET A 56 10.99 9.31 -1.32
C MET A 56 11.50 10.69 -1.72
N GLY A 57 11.09 11.73 -1.01
CA GLY A 57 11.55 13.11 -1.23
C GLY A 57 13.06 13.25 -1.02
N ALA A 58 13.61 12.66 0.05
CA ALA A 58 15.04 12.67 0.34
C ALA A 58 15.87 11.96 -0.74
N SER A 59 15.30 10.97 -1.43
CA SER A 59 15.95 10.29 -2.58
C SER A 59 15.93 11.10 -3.88
N GLY A 60 15.37 12.31 -3.86
CA GLY A 60 15.31 13.20 -5.03
C GLY A 60 14.13 12.94 -5.97
N MET A 61 13.14 12.16 -5.54
CA MET A 61 11.93 11.93 -6.34
C MET A 61 11.10 13.21 -6.49
N ASN A 62 10.54 13.44 -7.68
CA ASN A 62 9.70 14.61 -7.90
C ASN A 62 8.46 14.58 -6.97
N PRO A 63 8.09 15.71 -6.32
CA PRO A 63 6.97 15.78 -5.39
C PRO A 63 5.63 15.28 -5.95
N ALA A 64 5.35 15.48 -7.24
CA ALA A 64 4.12 14.99 -7.85
C ALA A 64 4.06 13.46 -7.89
N PHE A 65 5.20 12.79 -8.12
CA PHE A 65 5.27 11.34 -8.04
C PHE A 65 5.14 10.84 -6.60
N VAL A 66 5.79 11.52 -5.65
CA VAL A 66 5.68 11.19 -4.21
C VAL A 66 4.21 11.24 -3.78
N ASN A 67 3.52 12.34 -4.06
CA ASN A 67 2.10 12.50 -3.71
C ASN A 67 1.24 11.42 -4.36
N GLY A 68 1.47 11.13 -5.64
CA GLY A 68 0.73 10.09 -6.35
C GLY A 68 0.91 8.69 -5.75
N TYR A 69 2.11 8.35 -5.28
CA TYR A 69 2.38 7.07 -4.61
C TYR A 69 1.79 7.00 -3.21
N VAL A 70 1.86 8.08 -2.45
CA VAL A 70 1.26 8.19 -1.10
C VAL A 70 -0.26 8.07 -1.18
N ASP A 71 -0.92 8.81 -2.07
CA ASP A 71 -2.37 8.79 -2.24
C ASP A 71 -2.86 7.40 -2.64
N ARG A 72 -2.10 6.74 -3.49
CA ARG A 72 -2.39 5.39 -3.97
C ARG A 72 -2.31 4.37 -2.84
N TRP A 73 -1.30 4.44 -1.97
CA TRP A 73 -1.24 3.60 -0.76
C TRP A 73 -2.38 3.90 0.21
N ARG A 74 -2.68 5.18 0.44
CA ARG A 74 -3.76 5.60 1.34
C ARG A 74 -5.09 4.99 0.94
N ARG A 75 -5.47 5.11 -0.34
CA ARG A 75 -6.70 4.52 -0.89
C ARG A 75 -6.74 3.00 -0.70
N LEU A 76 -5.61 2.32 -0.85
CA LEU A 76 -5.55 0.87 -0.69
C LEU A 76 -5.71 0.45 0.77
N ILE A 77 -5.13 1.22 1.70
CA ILE A 77 -5.30 0.99 3.15
C ILE A 77 -6.75 1.23 3.55
N ASP A 78 -7.36 2.33 3.10
CA ASP A 78 -8.76 2.65 3.39
C ASP A 78 -9.70 1.53 2.91
N GLN A 79 -9.47 0.99 1.70
CA GLN A 79 -10.24 -0.15 1.17
C GLN A 79 -10.05 -1.44 1.99
N ALA A 80 -8.83 -1.69 2.46
CA ALA A 80 -8.56 -2.85 3.30
C ALA A 80 -9.24 -2.74 4.67
N ASP A 81 -9.24 -1.54 5.26
CA ASP A 81 -9.93 -1.25 6.52
C ASP A 81 -11.46 -1.41 6.37
N GLU A 82 -12.04 -0.92 5.27
CA GLU A 82 -13.47 -1.12 4.96
C GLU A 82 -13.82 -2.61 4.82
N LEU A 83 -13.00 -3.39 4.10
CA LEU A 83 -13.20 -4.82 3.92
C LEU A 83 -13.13 -5.59 5.26
N MET A 84 -12.15 -5.22 6.11
CA MET A 84 -12.00 -5.80 7.44
C MET A 84 -13.12 -5.40 8.39
N ALA A 85 -13.64 -4.18 8.28
CA ALA A 85 -14.78 -3.72 9.06
C ALA A 85 -16.07 -4.46 8.67
N SER A 86 -16.30 -4.67 7.37
CA SER A 86 -17.44 -5.41 6.83
C SER A 86 -17.47 -6.86 7.32
N HIS A 87 -16.34 -7.58 7.22
CA HIS A 87 -16.24 -8.96 7.73
C HIS A 87 -16.41 -9.10 9.24
N LYS A 88 -16.24 -8.03 10.02
CA LYS A 88 -16.43 -8.05 11.47
C LYS A 88 -17.90 -7.82 11.87
N ALA A 89 -18.70 -7.22 10.99
CA ALA A 89 -20.12 -7.01 11.19
C ALA A 89 -20.94 -8.30 10.99
N ASP A 90 -20.52 -9.16 10.08
CA ASP A 90 -21.23 -10.40 9.70
C ASP A 90 -21.15 -11.55 10.72
N PHE A 91 -20.37 -11.41 11.80
CA PHE A 91 -20.24 -12.42 12.87
C PHE A 91 -20.89 -11.98 14.19
N LYS A 92 -21.79 -11.00 14.14
CA LYS A 92 -22.46 -10.46 15.32
C LYS A 92 -23.98 -10.67 15.24
N ASP A 93 -24.40 -11.92 15.03
CA ASP A 93 -25.77 -12.41 15.26
C ASP A 93 -25.76 -13.68 16.11
#